data_AF-A0A316GUL2-F1
#
_entry.id   AF-A0A316GUL2-F1
#
_cell.length_a   1.000
_cell.length_b   1.000
_cell.length_c   1.000
_cell.angle_alpha   90.00
_cell.angle_beta   90.00
_cell.angle_gamma   90.00
#
_symmetry.space_group_name_H-M   'P 1'
#
loop_
_entity.id
_entity.type
_entity.pdbx_description
1 polymer ?
#
loop_
_entity_poly.entity_id
_entity_poly.type
_entity_poly.pdbx_seq_one_letter_code
_entity_poly.pdbx_strand_id
1 'polypeptide(L)'
;MKKNTYSTLQFLFWLVSGAETHILKQCRNDYSRFASIGFVLVMTTVFATISGFSAGHFFSHGNFAISLAFGVLWAMLIYSIDRSMVVSLKKKAETDDLPFFGKLKFYAIPFLSRALVGMMIGFFMSIPIEIIVFQDNITVQMDAENKQHMLDETNYINKVTNKQDKVNAKNDALRQIATIDSLLGSECPLPAYRSNKDLYDQAIPVKQNLYSRYLNARAAQAATPRRILNAQMQSVSNPRYVAARTRTAAALSAYNVQSRQCDDYQNQYRRADSTWRAEKNAERSVQDSTANANSEAIQHIVKHADTAVHQKQRQLQLLNGFTRQYEALNHAADARGSSSLLFLLWLIRLIFIGIEILPMLTKIMTPVGDYDRALIAGEKAFELELAGDLDAKEIAERLRMESESEIIAETENHRKGKEIELNKSLIDEAARVQMAVALAYLNQWEFKEMDEMPKRIEEFLKH
;
A
#
# COMPACT_ATOMS: atom_id res chain seq x y z
N MET A 1 47.46 -42.11 13.22
CA MET A 1 46.22 -41.44 12.79
C MET A 1 45.75 -40.47 13.88
N LYS A 2 45.98 -39.16 13.74
CA LYS A 2 45.44 -38.17 14.68
C LYS A 2 43.93 -38.07 14.45
N LYS A 3 43.12 -38.30 15.49
CA LYS A 3 41.65 -38.13 15.43
C LYS A 3 41.34 -36.72 14.91
N ASN A 4 40.56 -36.64 13.83
CA ASN A 4 40.04 -35.38 13.30
C ASN A 4 39.11 -34.75 14.34
N THR A 5 39.59 -33.77 15.09
CA THR A 5 38.77 -32.98 16.03
C THR A 5 38.24 -31.75 15.32
N TYR A 6 37.08 -31.90 14.66
CA TYR A 6 36.22 -30.79 14.25
C TYR A 6 34.98 -30.77 15.15
N SER A 7 34.47 -29.56 15.44
CA SER A 7 33.26 -29.39 16.26
C SER A 7 32.00 -29.69 15.45
N THR A 8 30.91 -30.10 16.12
CA THR A 8 29.58 -30.28 15.49
C THR A 8 29.12 -29.00 14.78
N LEU A 9 29.41 -27.83 15.36
CA LEU A 9 29.09 -26.53 14.76
C LEU A 9 29.88 -26.30 13.46
N GLN A 10 31.16 -26.69 13.46
CA GLN A 10 32.03 -26.55 12.31
C GLN A 10 31.56 -27.47 11.17
N PHE A 11 31.14 -28.70 11.50
CA PHE A 11 30.55 -29.64 10.56
C PHE A 11 29.23 -29.12 9.95
N LEU A 12 28.38 -28.48 10.76
CA LEU A 12 27.16 -27.82 10.27
C LEU A 12 27.48 -26.74 9.24
N PHE A 13 28.44 -25.86 9.52
CA PHE A 13 28.83 -24.81 8.55
C PHE A 13 29.44 -25.39 7.27
N TRP A 14 30.16 -26.51 7.34
CA TRP A 14 30.63 -27.18 6.13
C TRP A 14 29.48 -27.64 5.24
N LEU A 15 28.43 -28.21 5.83
CA LEU A 15 27.25 -28.67 5.10
C LEU A 15 26.51 -27.51 4.43
N VAL A 16 26.38 -26.38 5.12
CA VAL A 16 25.76 -25.14 4.60
C VAL A 16 26.61 -24.55 3.47
N SER A 17 27.95 -24.57 3.59
CA SER A 17 28.86 -24.00 2.58
C SER A 17 28.84 -24.70 1.22
N GLY A 18 28.20 -25.87 1.12
CA GLY A 18 28.15 -26.66 -0.11
C GLY A 18 29.44 -27.42 -0.41
N ALA A 19 30.31 -27.62 0.61
CA ALA A 19 31.52 -28.41 0.48
C ALA A 19 31.22 -29.92 0.49
N GLU A 20 31.95 -30.68 -0.32
CA GLU A 20 31.94 -32.13 -0.26
C GLU A 20 32.65 -32.61 1.01
N THR A 21 31.87 -33.03 2.00
CA THR A 21 32.39 -33.40 3.32
C THR A 21 33.41 -34.54 3.27
N HIS A 22 33.34 -35.43 2.28
CA HIS A 22 34.29 -36.52 2.10
C HIS A 22 35.69 -36.02 1.73
N ILE A 23 35.78 -35.11 0.76
CA ILE A 23 37.04 -34.50 0.33
C ILE A 23 37.56 -33.55 1.41
N LEU A 24 36.67 -32.73 1.98
CA LEU A 24 37.05 -31.75 2.99
C LEU A 24 37.69 -32.42 4.20
N LYS A 25 37.19 -33.57 4.66
CA LYS A 25 37.78 -34.32 5.79
C LYS A 25 39.26 -34.64 5.63
N GLN A 26 39.76 -34.75 4.39
CA GLN A 26 41.17 -35.02 4.08
C GLN A 26 42.03 -33.74 4.09
N CYS A 27 41.42 -32.56 3.95
CA CYS A 27 42.08 -31.26 3.80
C CYS A 27 41.91 -30.39 5.06
N ARG A 28 42.72 -30.66 6.11
CA ARG A 28 42.63 -29.97 7.41
C ARG A 28 42.83 -28.45 7.34
N ASN A 29 43.64 -27.96 6.39
CA ASN A 29 43.94 -26.54 6.26
C ASN A 29 42.73 -25.70 5.82
N ASP A 30 41.75 -26.30 5.13
CA ASP A 30 40.57 -25.59 4.62
C ASP A 30 39.37 -25.66 5.58
N TYR A 31 39.50 -26.31 6.74
CA TYR A 31 38.42 -26.45 7.73
C TYR A 31 37.84 -25.12 8.20
N SER A 32 38.71 -24.15 8.54
CA SER A 32 38.29 -22.81 8.97
C SER A 32 37.70 -22.02 7.81
N ARG A 33 38.26 -22.15 6.61
CA ARG A 33 37.81 -21.46 5.41
C ARG A 33 36.37 -21.80 5.04
N PHE A 34 36.03 -23.09 4.93
CA PHE A 34 34.67 -23.51 4.62
C PHE A 34 33.69 -23.26 5.77
N ALA A 35 34.17 -23.31 7.03
CA ALA A 35 33.36 -22.92 8.16
C ALA A 35 33.00 -21.42 8.14
N SER A 36 33.93 -20.54 7.77
CA SER A 36 33.66 -19.11 7.60
C SER A 36 32.68 -18.83 6.46
N ILE A 37 32.83 -19.49 5.31
CA ILE A 37 31.88 -19.36 4.19
C ILE A 37 30.47 -19.82 4.62
N GLY A 38 30.38 -20.97 5.28
CA GLY A 38 29.11 -21.47 5.80
C GLY A 38 28.49 -20.56 6.86
N PHE A 39 29.29 -19.98 7.75
CA PHE A 39 28.84 -19.02 8.75
C PHE A 39 28.23 -17.76 8.12
N VAL A 40 28.86 -17.22 7.08
CA VAL A 40 28.33 -16.07 6.35
C VAL A 40 26.97 -16.39 5.72
N LEU A 41 26.83 -17.56 5.09
CA LEU A 41 25.54 -18.02 4.53
C LEU A 41 24.45 -18.20 5.58
N VAL A 42 24.79 -18.68 6.78
CA VAL A 42 23.84 -18.74 7.90
C VAL A 42 23.39 -17.34 8.30
N MET A 43 24.31 -16.38 8.37
CA MET A 43 23.98 -15.01 8.73
C MET A 43 23.07 -14.33 7.70
N THR A 44 23.35 -14.48 6.40
CA THR A 44 22.45 -13.95 5.34
C THR A 44 21.07 -14.59 5.44
N THR A 45 20.99 -15.90 5.69
CA THR A 45 19.72 -16.63 5.88
C THR A 45 18.93 -16.13 7.10
N VAL A 46 19.60 -15.82 8.22
CA VAL A 46 18.94 -15.27 9.42
C VAL A 46 18.37 -13.88 9.14
N PHE A 47 19.14 -12.99 8.51
CA PHE A 47 18.64 -11.66 8.13
C PHE A 47 17.50 -11.73 7.12
N ALA A 48 17.59 -12.63 6.13
CA ALA A 48 16.50 -12.91 5.20
C ALA A 48 15.25 -13.41 5.93
N THR A 49 15.39 -14.23 6.96
CA THR A 49 14.25 -14.70 7.78
C THR A 49 13.57 -13.51 8.49
N ILE A 50 14.35 -12.61 9.10
CA ILE A 50 13.82 -11.43 9.82
C ILE A 50 13.15 -10.46 8.83
N SER A 51 13.81 -10.16 7.72
CA SER A 51 13.27 -9.27 6.67
C SER A 51 12.01 -9.86 6.04
N GLY A 52 12.03 -11.16 5.72
CA GLY A 52 10.87 -11.88 5.21
C GLY A 52 9.73 -11.91 6.22
N PHE A 53 9.99 -12.18 7.49
CA PHE A 53 8.98 -12.15 8.55
C PHE A 53 8.31 -10.77 8.66
N SER A 54 9.11 -9.70 8.62
CA SER A 54 8.61 -8.31 8.60
C SER A 54 7.70 -8.06 7.39
N ALA A 55 8.14 -8.40 6.18
CA ALA A 55 7.34 -8.26 4.97
C ALA A 55 6.03 -9.07 5.04
N GLY A 56 6.10 -10.31 5.53
CA GLY A 56 4.94 -11.17 5.75
C GLY A 56 3.96 -10.59 6.77
N HIS A 57 4.44 -9.89 7.79
CA HIS A 57 3.60 -9.20 8.78
C HIS A 57 2.78 -8.09 8.14
N PHE A 58 3.37 -7.32 7.23
CA PHE A 58 2.67 -6.30 6.46
C PHE A 58 1.62 -6.89 5.51
N PHE A 59 1.96 -7.94 4.75
CA PHE A 59 1.01 -8.53 3.78
C PHE A 59 -0.14 -9.29 4.45
N SER A 60 0.11 -9.91 5.59
CA SER A 60 -0.88 -10.73 6.28
C SER A 60 -1.74 -9.95 7.29
N HIS A 61 -1.64 -8.62 7.32
CA HIS A 61 -2.33 -7.75 8.28
C HIS A 61 -2.09 -8.18 9.74
N GLY A 62 -0.86 -8.61 10.04
CA GLY A 62 -0.46 -8.98 11.39
C GLY A 62 -0.59 -10.46 11.77
N ASN A 63 -0.93 -11.35 10.83
CA ASN A 63 -1.03 -12.77 11.14
C ASN A 63 0.37 -13.41 11.34
N PHE A 64 0.69 -13.78 12.57
CA PHE A 64 1.97 -14.37 12.95
C PHE A 64 2.32 -15.65 12.16
N ALA A 65 1.35 -16.56 11.98
CA ALA A 65 1.61 -17.85 11.34
C ALA A 65 1.96 -17.68 9.86
N ILE A 66 1.25 -16.81 9.15
CA ILE A 66 1.52 -16.49 7.75
C ILE A 66 2.86 -15.75 7.63
N SER A 67 3.15 -14.84 8.56
CA SER A 67 4.42 -14.10 8.60
C SER A 67 5.63 -15.02 8.81
N LEU A 68 5.51 -16.00 9.70
CA LEU A 68 6.54 -17.00 9.95
C LEU A 68 6.75 -17.90 8.74
N ALA A 69 5.66 -18.41 8.13
CA ALA A 69 5.74 -19.22 6.93
C ALA A 69 6.41 -18.46 5.77
N PHE A 70 6.03 -17.19 5.58
CA PHE A 70 6.63 -16.32 4.57
C PHE A 70 8.12 -16.09 4.84
N GLY A 71 8.50 -15.78 6.09
CA GLY A 71 9.91 -15.59 6.47
C GLY A 71 10.76 -16.84 6.22
N VAL A 72 10.26 -18.03 6.53
CA VAL A 72 10.96 -19.30 6.29
C VAL A 72 11.09 -19.59 4.78
N LEU A 73 10.03 -19.39 4.00
CA LEU A 73 10.06 -19.54 2.53
C LEU A 73 11.08 -18.58 1.89
N TRP A 74 11.08 -17.33 2.36
CA TRP A 74 12.02 -16.31 1.87
C TRP A 74 13.47 -16.65 2.23
N ALA A 75 13.70 -17.10 3.47
CA ALA A 75 15.03 -17.55 3.91
C ALA A 75 15.55 -18.73 3.08
N MET A 76 14.69 -19.70 2.74
CA MET A 76 15.06 -20.81 1.85
C MET A 76 15.42 -20.33 0.45
N LEU A 77 14.70 -19.34 -0.08
CA LEU A 77 14.99 -18.74 -1.39
C LEU A 77 16.37 -18.07 -1.39
N ILE A 78 16.64 -17.18 -0.43
CA ILE A 78 17.93 -16.48 -0.32
C ILE A 78 19.07 -17.47 -0.09
N TYR A 79 18.90 -18.42 0.83
CA TYR A 79 19.88 -19.47 1.06
C TYR A 79 20.20 -20.26 -0.22
N SER A 80 19.19 -20.61 -1.03
CA SER A 80 19.40 -21.30 -2.30
C SER A 80 20.19 -20.46 -3.30
N ILE A 81 19.86 -19.17 -3.42
CA ILE A 81 20.55 -18.23 -4.32
C ILE A 81 22.01 -18.05 -3.88
N ASP A 82 22.24 -17.65 -2.63
CA ASP A 82 23.59 -17.40 -2.10
C ASP A 82 24.48 -18.64 -2.18
N ARG A 83 23.93 -19.81 -1.78
CA ARG A 83 24.65 -21.09 -1.86
C ARG A 83 24.99 -21.43 -3.31
N SER A 84 24.07 -21.25 -4.25
CA SER A 84 24.34 -21.51 -5.67
C SER A 84 25.42 -20.58 -6.24
N MET A 85 25.47 -19.32 -5.80
CA MET A 85 26.50 -18.37 -6.19
C MET A 85 27.88 -18.80 -5.70
N VAL A 86 27.99 -19.22 -4.44
CA VAL A 86 29.25 -19.70 -3.84
C VAL A 86 29.74 -21.01 -4.47
N VAL A 87 28.83 -21.96 -4.72
CA VAL A 87 29.17 -23.27 -5.30
C VAL A 87 29.53 -23.16 -6.78
N SER A 88 28.86 -22.29 -7.55
CA SER A 88 29.16 -22.10 -8.97
C SER A 88 30.48 -21.38 -9.26
N LEU A 89 31.08 -20.72 -8.26
CA LEU A 89 32.40 -20.10 -8.34
C LEU A 89 33.49 -21.19 -8.23
N LYS A 90 33.71 -21.92 -9.34
CA LYS A 90 34.84 -22.85 -9.49
C LYS A 90 36.14 -22.08 -9.75
N LYS A 91 37.19 -22.39 -8.98
CA LYS A 91 38.55 -21.90 -9.24
C LYS A 91 39.27 -22.90 -10.13
N LYS A 92 39.76 -22.47 -11.30
CA LYS A 92 40.56 -23.34 -12.19
C LYS A 92 42.05 -23.13 -11.92
N ALA A 93 42.78 -24.22 -11.73
CA ALA A 93 44.22 -24.21 -11.48
C ALA A 93 45.06 -23.62 -12.64
N GLU A 94 44.60 -23.77 -13.89
CA GLU A 94 45.31 -23.25 -15.09
C GLU A 94 45.30 -21.72 -15.25
N THR A 95 44.66 -20.99 -14.32
CA THR A 95 44.53 -19.54 -14.48
C THR A 95 45.75 -18.77 -13.99
N ASP A 96 46.72 -19.43 -13.35
CA ASP A 96 47.90 -18.78 -12.76
C ASP A 96 48.88 -18.20 -13.79
N ASP A 97 48.86 -18.69 -15.04
CA ASP A 97 49.75 -18.22 -16.13
C ASP A 97 49.16 -17.11 -17.02
N LEU A 98 47.92 -16.66 -16.78
CA LEU A 98 47.32 -15.57 -17.55
C LEU A 98 47.78 -14.17 -17.10
N PRO A 99 47.96 -13.19 -18.02
CA PRO A 99 48.25 -11.80 -17.67
C PRO A 99 47.12 -11.18 -16.83
N PHE A 100 47.43 -10.16 -16.01
CA PHE A 100 46.50 -9.53 -15.06
C PHE A 100 45.12 -9.22 -15.66
N PHE A 101 45.05 -8.68 -16.88
CA PHE A 101 43.80 -8.38 -17.58
C PHE A 101 43.01 -9.63 -18.01
N GLY A 102 43.68 -10.75 -18.31
CA GLY A 102 43.06 -12.04 -18.62
C GLY A 102 42.47 -12.69 -17.37
N LYS A 103 43.20 -12.67 -16.25
CA LYS A 103 42.69 -13.08 -14.92
C LYS A 103 41.50 -12.24 -14.50
N LEU A 104 41.58 -10.92 -14.68
CA LEU A 104 40.50 -10.00 -14.34
C LEU A 104 39.25 -10.29 -15.16
N LYS A 105 39.33 -10.48 -16.48
CA LYS A 105 38.15 -10.82 -17.30
C LYS A 105 37.51 -12.16 -16.89
N PHE A 106 38.31 -13.18 -16.60
CA PHE A 106 37.80 -14.51 -16.29
C PHE A 106 37.10 -14.59 -14.93
N TYR A 107 37.63 -13.90 -13.91
CA TYR A 107 37.03 -13.88 -12.56
C TYR A 107 36.05 -12.73 -12.33
N ALA A 108 36.27 -11.55 -12.94
CA ALA A 108 35.43 -10.37 -12.69
C ALA A 108 34.09 -10.42 -13.45
N ILE A 109 34.02 -11.02 -14.64
CA ILE A 109 32.75 -11.09 -15.39
C ILE A 109 31.69 -11.95 -14.65
N PRO A 110 32.00 -13.18 -14.19
CA PRO A 110 31.04 -13.98 -13.43
C PRO A 110 30.74 -13.39 -12.05
N PHE A 111 31.69 -12.67 -11.46
CA PHE A 111 31.49 -11.98 -10.19
C PHE A 111 30.57 -10.77 -10.34
N LEU A 112 30.80 -9.90 -11.32
CA LEU A 112 30.03 -8.67 -11.51
C LEU A 112 28.55 -8.98 -11.77
N SER A 113 28.25 -9.99 -12.59
CA SER A 113 26.86 -10.40 -12.85
C SER A 113 26.16 -10.89 -11.58
N ARG A 114 26.86 -11.64 -10.72
CA ARG A 114 26.31 -12.12 -9.44
C ARG A 114 26.25 -11.02 -8.39
N ALA A 115 27.21 -10.11 -8.37
CA ALA A 115 27.27 -8.99 -7.43
C ALA A 115 26.14 -8.00 -7.70
N LEU A 116 25.76 -7.82 -8.98
CA LEU A 116 24.58 -7.06 -9.35
C LEU A 116 23.29 -7.68 -8.79
N VAL A 117 23.14 -9.01 -8.91
CA VAL A 117 21.97 -9.72 -8.35
C VAL A 117 21.96 -9.62 -6.83
N GLY A 118 23.10 -9.85 -6.15
CA GLY A 118 23.22 -9.70 -4.71
C GLY A 118 22.96 -8.26 -4.24
N MET A 119 23.38 -7.25 -5.01
CA MET A 119 23.07 -5.85 -4.73
C MET A 119 21.58 -5.56 -4.85
N MET A 120 20.90 -6.09 -5.86
CA MET A 120 19.44 -5.95 -5.97
C MET A 120 18.72 -6.63 -4.81
N ILE A 121 19.11 -7.88 -4.48
CA ILE A 121 18.53 -8.62 -3.36
C ILE A 121 18.77 -7.88 -2.05
N GLY A 122 20.00 -7.43 -1.78
CA GLY A 122 20.33 -6.68 -0.58
C GLY A 122 19.58 -5.36 -0.46
N PHE A 123 19.39 -4.64 -1.57
CA PHE A 123 18.54 -3.45 -1.59
C PHE A 123 17.10 -3.78 -1.22
N PHE A 124 16.47 -4.77 -1.86
CA PHE A 124 15.10 -5.15 -1.52
C PHE A 124 14.96 -5.71 -0.10
N MET A 125 15.97 -6.44 0.38
CA MET A 125 15.99 -7.01 1.72
C MET A 125 16.12 -5.94 2.82
N SER A 126 16.71 -4.79 2.49
CA SER A 126 16.82 -3.66 3.42
C SER A 126 15.50 -2.92 3.67
N ILE A 127 14.56 -2.88 2.71
CA ILE A 127 13.32 -2.07 2.84
C ILE A 127 12.46 -2.45 4.06
N PRO A 128 12.14 -3.74 4.33
CA PRO A 128 11.34 -4.09 5.51
C PRO A 128 12.03 -3.75 6.83
N ILE A 129 13.37 -3.72 6.82
CA ILE A 129 14.19 -3.40 8.00
C ILE A 129 14.30 -1.88 8.17
N GLU A 130 14.42 -1.12 7.09
CA GLU A 130 14.34 0.35 7.11
C GLU A 130 13.05 0.82 7.79
N ILE A 131 11.91 0.22 7.43
CA ILE A 131 10.61 0.58 8.00
C ILE A 131 10.57 0.29 9.52
N ILE A 132 11.14 -0.83 9.98
CA ILE A 132 11.21 -1.16 11.41
C ILE A 132 12.12 -0.19 12.15
N VAL A 133 13.32 0.08 11.62
CA VAL A 133 14.33 0.91 12.28
C VAL A 133 13.85 2.36 12.41
N PHE A 134 13.10 2.85 11.43
CA PHE A 134 12.63 4.24 11.38
C PHE A 134 11.15 4.42 11.71
N GLN A 135 10.54 3.48 12.43
CA GLN A 135 9.12 3.51 12.75
C GLN A 135 8.68 4.84 13.38
N ASP A 136 9.46 5.41 14.30
CA ASP A 136 9.14 6.68 14.95
C ASP A 136 9.08 7.84 13.94
N ASN A 137 10.09 7.96 13.07
CA ASN A 137 10.12 9.02 12.04
C ASN A 137 8.96 8.87 11.06
N ILE A 138 8.61 7.64 10.70
CA ILE A 138 7.45 7.33 9.84
C ILE A 138 6.17 7.78 10.51
N THR A 139 5.96 7.46 11.79
CA THR A 139 4.73 7.85 12.50
C THR A 139 4.58 9.36 12.58
N VAL A 140 5.67 10.08 12.91
CA VAL A 140 5.66 11.56 12.98
C VAL A 140 5.33 12.17 11.63
N GLN A 141 5.95 11.67 10.55
CA GLN A 141 5.70 12.17 9.21
C GLN A 141 4.26 11.87 8.74
N MET A 142 3.78 10.64 8.96
CA MET A 142 2.42 10.26 8.64
C MET A 142 1.38 11.08 9.40
N ASP A 143 1.63 11.40 10.67
CA ASP A 143 0.76 12.26 11.47
C ASP A 143 0.75 13.70 10.96
N ALA A 144 1.90 14.22 10.53
CA ALA A 144 1.99 15.54 9.90
C ALA A 144 1.19 15.59 8.59
N GLU A 145 1.37 14.59 7.72
CA GLU A 145 0.62 14.48 6.45
C GLU A 145 -0.88 14.27 6.68
N ASN A 146 -1.26 13.41 7.64
CA ASN A 146 -2.65 13.22 8.04
C ASN A 146 -3.29 14.53 8.50
N LYS A 147 -2.59 15.27 9.36
CA LYS A 147 -3.06 16.57 9.85
C LYS A 147 -3.24 17.55 8.70
N GLN A 148 -2.31 17.58 7.75
CA GLN A 148 -2.43 18.43 6.57
C GLN A 148 -3.66 18.06 5.72
N HIS A 149 -3.87 16.77 5.44
CA HIS A 149 -5.06 16.30 4.73
C HIS A 149 -6.38 16.63 5.44
N MET A 150 -6.39 16.63 6.77
CA MET A 150 -7.55 17.03 7.59
C MET A 150 -7.81 18.54 7.51
N LEU A 151 -6.76 19.36 7.52
CA LEU A 151 -6.86 20.81 7.33
C LEU A 151 -7.36 21.16 5.94
N ASP A 152 -6.85 20.50 4.91
CA ASP A 152 -7.28 20.71 3.53
C ASP A 152 -8.75 20.33 3.33
N GLU A 153 -9.20 19.23 3.92
CA GLU A 153 -10.61 18.83 3.92
C GLU A 153 -11.49 19.88 4.62
N THR A 154 -11.06 20.36 5.79
CA THR A 154 -11.77 21.41 6.54
C THR A 154 -11.86 22.70 5.74
N ASN A 155 -10.77 23.11 5.09
CA ASN A 155 -10.71 24.30 4.25
C ASN A 155 -11.61 24.16 3.01
N TYR A 156 -11.61 22.99 2.38
CA TYR A 156 -12.50 22.67 1.26
C TYR A 156 -13.97 22.81 1.68
N ILE A 157 -14.37 22.20 2.80
CA ILE A 157 -15.75 22.27 3.31
C ILE A 157 -16.11 23.72 3.66
N ASN A 158 -15.24 24.45 4.35
CA ASN A 158 -15.47 25.85 4.69
C ASN A 158 -15.69 26.72 3.44
N LYS A 159 -14.96 26.45 2.35
CA LYS A 159 -15.08 27.14 1.07
C LYS A 159 -16.37 26.77 0.34
N VAL A 160 -16.68 25.48 0.19
CA VAL A 160 -17.89 25.02 -0.51
C VAL A 160 -19.17 25.45 0.20
N THR A 161 -19.14 25.50 1.53
CA THR A 161 -20.31 25.89 2.34
C THR A 161 -20.43 27.41 2.56
N ASN A 162 -19.50 28.21 2.01
CA ASN A 162 -19.41 29.65 2.23
C ASN A 162 -19.50 30.02 3.72
N LYS A 163 -18.81 29.24 4.58
CA LYS A 163 -18.86 29.43 6.05
C LYS A 163 -18.44 30.84 6.43
N GLN A 164 -17.44 31.40 5.75
CA GLN A 164 -16.96 32.75 6.02
C GLN A 164 -18.05 33.81 5.76
N ASP A 165 -18.82 33.67 4.69
CA ASP A 165 -19.91 34.60 4.38
C ASP A 165 -21.02 34.54 5.44
N LYS A 166 -21.33 33.34 5.93
CA LYS A 166 -22.28 33.17 7.05
C LYS A 166 -21.77 33.80 8.35
N VAL A 167 -20.47 33.69 8.62
CA VAL A 167 -19.83 34.34 9.78
C VAL A 167 -19.89 35.86 9.63
N ASN A 168 -19.59 36.39 8.45
CA ASN A 168 -19.68 37.82 8.16
C ASN A 168 -21.12 38.33 8.33
N ALA A 169 -22.10 37.64 7.74
CA ALA A 169 -23.52 37.99 7.87
C ALA A 169 -24.01 37.96 9.32
N LYS A 170 -23.56 36.98 10.13
CA LYS A 170 -23.85 36.93 11.57
C LYS A 170 -23.24 38.14 12.30
N ASN A 171 -21.98 38.46 12.03
CA ASN A 171 -21.30 39.60 12.65
C ASN A 171 -21.95 40.94 12.28
N ASP A 172 -22.39 41.09 11.04
CA ASP A 172 -23.10 42.29 10.59
C ASP A 172 -24.47 42.44 11.26
N ALA A 173 -25.22 41.34 11.42
CA ALA A 173 -26.46 41.35 12.20
C ALA A 173 -26.21 41.76 13.67
N LEU A 174 -25.15 41.22 14.31
CA LEU A 174 -24.77 41.58 15.69
C LEU A 174 -24.39 43.06 15.83
N ARG A 175 -23.68 43.63 14.84
CA ARG A 175 -23.36 45.08 14.82
C ARG A 175 -24.62 45.93 14.70
N GLN A 176 -25.58 45.50 13.88
CA GLN A 176 -26.86 46.20 13.75
C GLN A 176 -27.67 46.12 15.05
N ILE A 177 -27.71 44.95 15.71
CA ILE A 177 -28.34 44.79 17.03
C ILE A 177 -27.72 45.77 18.04
N ALA A 178 -26.40 45.82 18.15
CA ALA A 178 -25.71 46.75 19.06
C ALA A 178 -26.05 48.22 18.76
N THR A 179 -26.15 48.58 17.48
CA THR A 179 -26.57 49.92 17.05
C THR A 179 -28.01 50.21 17.48
N ILE A 180 -28.95 49.28 17.26
CA ILE A 180 -30.35 49.42 17.67
C ILE A 180 -30.46 49.52 19.20
N ASP A 181 -29.74 48.69 19.95
CA ASP A 181 -29.72 48.72 21.41
C ASP A 181 -29.23 50.07 21.95
N SER A 182 -28.20 50.65 21.32
CA SER A 182 -27.73 52.00 21.65
C SER A 182 -28.79 53.08 21.39
N LEU A 183 -29.52 52.97 20.27
CA LEU A 183 -30.60 53.89 19.94
C LEU A 183 -31.74 53.78 20.94
N LEU A 184 -32.16 52.55 21.27
CA LEU A 184 -33.22 52.28 22.24
C LEU A 184 -32.87 52.77 23.65
N GLY A 185 -31.59 52.82 24.01
CA GLY A 185 -31.10 53.42 25.25
C GLY A 185 -31.16 54.95 25.30
N SER A 186 -31.35 55.62 24.16
CA SER A 186 -31.43 57.08 24.05
C SER A 186 -32.88 57.61 24.00
N GLU A 187 -33.04 58.94 24.10
CA GLU A 187 -34.33 59.58 23.91
C GLU A 187 -34.82 59.44 22.46
N CYS A 188 -36.13 59.38 22.25
CA CYS A 188 -36.71 59.22 20.92
C CYS A 188 -36.30 60.39 19.99
N PRO A 189 -35.67 60.10 18.83
CA PRO A 189 -35.14 61.12 17.95
C PRO A 189 -36.20 61.79 17.06
N LEU A 190 -37.47 61.37 17.13
CA LEU A 190 -38.52 61.88 16.24
C LEU A 190 -38.84 63.37 16.53
N PRO A 191 -38.94 64.24 15.51
CA PRO A 191 -39.35 65.63 15.70
C PRO A 191 -40.71 65.77 16.39
N ALA A 192 -41.65 64.88 16.08
CA ALA A 192 -42.98 64.86 16.71
C ALA A 192 -42.93 64.52 18.21
N TYR A 193 -41.98 63.68 18.65
CA TYR A 193 -41.74 63.43 20.07
C TYR A 193 -41.20 64.69 20.75
N ARG A 194 -40.13 65.27 20.20
CA ARG A 194 -39.49 66.47 20.76
C ARG A 194 -40.47 67.64 20.90
N SER A 195 -41.16 67.99 19.81
CA SER A 195 -42.13 69.09 19.80
C SER A 195 -43.24 68.92 20.85
N ASN A 196 -43.87 67.74 20.92
CA ASN A 196 -44.93 67.49 21.90
C ASN A 196 -44.43 67.40 23.34
N LYS A 197 -43.20 66.91 23.55
CA LYS A 197 -42.55 66.91 24.85
C LYS A 197 -42.27 68.34 25.32
N ASP A 198 -41.75 69.20 24.44
CA ASP A 198 -41.50 70.60 24.75
C ASP A 198 -42.79 71.36 25.07
N LEU A 199 -43.86 71.12 24.29
CA LEU A 199 -45.19 71.67 24.57
C LEU A 199 -45.76 71.20 25.92
N TYR A 200 -45.57 69.91 26.24
CA TYR A 200 -45.95 69.36 27.54
C TYR A 200 -45.16 70.00 28.69
N ASP A 201 -43.83 70.10 28.56
CA ASP A 201 -42.95 70.69 29.55
C ASP A 201 -43.27 72.18 29.80
N GLN A 202 -43.68 72.92 28.76
CA GLN A 202 -44.17 74.30 28.87
C GLN A 202 -45.58 74.39 29.50
N ALA A 203 -46.45 73.41 29.25
CA ALA A 203 -47.83 73.40 29.73
C ALA A 203 -47.97 72.99 31.21
N ILE A 204 -47.05 72.18 31.74
CA ILE A 204 -47.03 71.75 33.15
C ILE A 204 -47.05 72.91 34.15
N PRO A 205 -46.13 73.90 34.10
CA PRO A 205 -46.12 74.98 35.09
C PRO A 205 -47.40 75.83 35.02
N VAL A 206 -47.98 75.98 33.82
CA VAL A 206 -49.27 76.67 33.64
C VAL A 206 -50.40 75.89 34.31
N LYS A 207 -50.46 74.56 34.11
CA LYS A 207 -51.43 73.66 34.79
C LYS A 207 -51.30 73.77 36.30
N GLN A 208 -50.07 73.75 36.84
CA GLN A 208 -49.80 73.91 38.27
C GLN A 208 -50.27 75.26 38.80
N ASN A 209 -50.01 76.36 38.08
CA ASN A 209 -50.45 77.69 38.49
C ASN A 209 -51.98 77.82 38.50
N LEU A 210 -52.66 77.32 37.47
CA LEU A 210 -54.12 77.33 37.38
C LEU A 210 -54.76 76.47 38.49
N TYR A 211 -54.13 75.34 38.81
CA TYR A 211 -54.57 74.50 39.93
C TYR A 211 -54.50 75.25 41.26
N SER A 212 -53.39 75.93 41.54
CA SER A 212 -53.24 76.77 42.73
C SER A 212 -54.28 77.90 42.79
N ARG A 213 -54.57 78.55 41.64
CA ARG A 213 -55.64 79.58 41.56
C ARG A 213 -57.02 79.01 41.88
N TYR A 214 -57.33 77.82 41.35
CA TYR A 214 -58.57 77.13 41.65
C TYR A 214 -58.69 76.79 43.14
N LEU A 215 -57.62 76.27 43.76
CA LEU A 215 -57.60 75.99 45.19
C LEU A 215 -57.85 77.26 46.02
N ASN A 216 -57.19 78.37 45.69
CA ASN A 216 -57.38 79.65 46.37
C ASN A 216 -58.81 80.19 46.20
N ALA A 217 -59.39 80.11 44.99
CA ALA A 217 -60.77 80.53 44.75
C ALA A 217 -61.78 79.68 45.53
N ARG A 218 -61.55 78.36 45.59
CA ARG A 218 -62.36 77.41 46.35
C ARG A 218 -62.31 77.68 47.84
N ALA A 219 -61.13 77.98 48.39
CA ALA A 219 -60.97 78.37 49.79
C ALA A 219 -61.72 79.68 50.12
N ALA A 220 -61.62 80.70 49.25
CA ALA A 220 -62.34 81.96 49.41
C ALA A 220 -63.87 81.80 49.33
N GLN A 221 -64.37 80.93 48.45
CA GLN A 221 -65.79 80.58 48.40
C GLN A 221 -66.25 79.88 49.67
N ALA A 222 -65.46 78.94 50.20
CA ALA A 222 -65.78 78.22 51.44
C ALA A 222 -65.83 79.15 52.66
N ALA A 223 -65.00 80.20 52.69
CA ALA A 223 -65.01 81.21 53.73
C ALA A 223 -66.19 82.21 53.65
N THR A 224 -66.95 82.22 52.55
CA THR A 224 -68.06 83.18 52.35
C THR A 224 -69.41 82.57 52.76
N PRO A 225 -70.19 83.20 53.67
CA PRO A 225 -71.50 82.69 54.08
C PRO A 225 -72.47 82.61 52.90
N ARG A 226 -73.17 81.46 52.75
CA ARG A 226 -74.11 81.22 51.65
C ARG A 226 -75.33 82.15 51.67
N ARG A 227 -75.80 82.49 52.87
CA ARG A 227 -77.01 83.28 53.10
C ARG A 227 -76.67 84.42 54.06
N ILE A 228 -77.37 85.54 53.89
CA ILE A 228 -77.32 86.72 54.76
C ILE A 228 -78.74 87.15 55.08
N LEU A 229 -78.92 87.88 56.18
CA LEU A 229 -80.19 88.56 56.49
C LEU A 229 -80.24 89.88 55.72
N ASN A 230 -81.35 90.13 55.02
CA ASN A 230 -81.61 91.44 54.42
C ASN A 230 -82.11 92.44 55.48
N ALA A 231 -82.34 93.69 55.08
CA ALA A 231 -82.86 94.75 55.97
C ALA A 231 -84.22 94.41 56.61
N GLN A 232 -84.96 93.43 56.08
CA GLN A 232 -86.25 92.95 56.59
C GLN A 232 -86.13 91.63 57.40
N MET A 233 -84.91 91.25 57.82
CA MET A 233 -84.63 89.99 58.53
C MET A 233 -85.01 88.71 57.77
N GLN A 234 -85.13 88.76 56.44
CA GLN A 234 -85.34 87.59 55.61
C GLN A 234 -84.00 87.01 55.13
N SER A 235 -83.88 85.68 55.16
CA SER A 235 -82.72 84.97 54.64
C SER A 235 -82.67 85.05 53.11
N VAL A 236 -81.70 85.79 52.55
CA VAL A 236 -81.46 85.88 51.10
C VAL A 236 -80.10 85.31 50.73
N SER A 237 -79.92 84.93 49.47
CA SER A 237 -78.62 84.48 48.96
C SER A 237 -77.59 85.61 49.03
N ASN A 238 -76.41 85.33 49.57
CA ASN A 238 -75.35 86.33 49.66
C ASN A 238 -74.79 86.63 48.25
N PRO A 239 -74.89 87.87 47.72
CA PRO A 239 -74.34 88.22 46.41
C PRO A 239 -72.83 87.96 46.31
N ARG A 240 -72.09 88.12 47.42
CA ARG A 240 -70.65 87.80 47.48
C ARG A 240 -70.38 86.31 47.32
N TYR A 241 -71.26 85.45 47.85
CA TYR A 241 -71.16 84.00 47.67
C TYR A 241 -71.41 83.60 46.20
N VAL A 242 -72.41 84.19 45.55
CA VAL A 242 -72.69 83.94 44.12
C VAL A 242 -71.49 84.36 43.25
N ALA A 243 -70.91 85.53 43.50
CA ALA A 243 -69.70 85.97 42.81
C ALA A 243 -68.49 85.05 43.06
N ALA A 244 -68.28 84.58 44.30
CA ALA A 244 -67.22 83.64 44.65
C ALA A 244 -67.41 82.27 43.97
N ARG A 245 -68.66 81.78 43.86
CA ARG A 245 -69.01 80.55 43.14
C ARG A 245 -68.67 80.67 41.65
N THR A 246 -69.03 81.78 41.01
CA THR A 246 -68.72 82.02 39.59
C THR A 246 -67.22 82.09 39.33
N ARG A 247 -66.44 82.76 40.20
CA ARG A 247 -64.97 82.79 40.10
C ARG A 247 -64.33 81.40 40.25
N THR A 248 -64.83 80.59 41.19
CA THR A 248 -64.33 79.23 41.39
C THR A 248 -64.66 78.33 40.20
N ALA A 249 -65.88 78.44 39.65
CA ALA A 249 -66.27 77.71 38.45
C ALA A 249 -65.41 78.10 37.23
N ALA A 250 -65.11 79.39 37.06
CA ALA A 250 -64.22 79.87 36.00
C ALA A 250 -62.75 79.41 36.19
N ALA A 251 -62.25 79.42 37.42
CA ALA A 251 -60.91 78.89 37.72
C ALA A 251 -60.82 77.38 37.47
N LEU A 252 -61.88 76.63 37.82
CA LEU A 252 -61.98 75.20 37.56
C LEU A 252 -62.07 74.89 36.06
N SER A 253 -62.84 75.65 35.28
CA SER A 253 -62.93 75.44 33.83
C SER A 253 -61.59 75.73 33.15
N ALA A 254 -60.90 76.81 33.51
CA ALA A 254 -59.56 77.12 33.01
C ALA A 254 -58.55 76.01 33.34
N TYR A 255 -58.55 75.51 34.59
CA TYR A 255 -57.72 74.36 34.98
C TYR A 255 -58.05 73.10 34.16
N ASN A 256 -59.33 72.77 33.99
CA ASN A 256 -59.75 71.58 33.25
C ASN A 256 -59.34 71.62 31.77
N VAL A 257 -59.44 72.80 31.13
CA VAL A 257 -58.99 72.98 29.74
C VAL A 257 -57.48 72.76 29.64
N GLN A 258 -56.69 73.39 30.51
CA GLN A 258 -55.24 73.20 30.53
C GLN A 258 -54.84 71.76 30.85
N SER A 259 -55.57 71.08 31.75
CA SER A 259 -55.30 69.67 32.06
C SER A 259 -55.49 68.80 30.83
N ARG A 260 -56.60 68.96 30.10
CA ARG A 260 -56.85 68.20 28.86
C ARG A 260 -55.77 68.44 27.81
N GLN A 261 -55.29 69.68 27.67
CA GLN A 261 -54.19 70.00 26.77
C GLN A 261 -52.88 69.30 27.18
N CYS A 262 -52.54 69.30 28.47
CA CYS A 262 -51.37 68.57 28.96
C CYS A 262 -51.50 67.06 28.71
N ASP A 263 -52.68 66.49 28.97
CA ASP A 263 -52.93 65.06 28.78
C ASP A 263 -52.87 64.69 27.29
N ASP A 264 -53.32 65.57 26.39
CA ASP A 264 -53.20 65.41 24.93
C ASP A 264 -51.74 65.43 24.47
N TYR A 265 -50.95 66.46 24.82
CA TYR A 265 -49.51 66.49 24.50
C TYR A 265 -48.77 65.28 25.08
N GLN A 266 -49.13 64.87 26.29
CA GLN A 266 -48.55 63.69 26.93
C GLN A 266 -48.82 62.41 26.14
N ASN A 267 -50.07 62.23 25.73
CA ASN A 267 -50.46 61.08 24.93
C ASN A 267 -49.78 61.08 23.56
N GLN A 268 -49.63 62.25 22.92
CA GLN A 268 -48.99 62.37 21.62
C GLN A 268 -47.50 62.02 21.65
N TYR A 269 -46.71 62.59 22.58
CA TYR A 269 -45.28 62.26 22.65
C TYR A 269 -45.06 60.81 23.09
N ARG A 270 -45.86 60.28 24.04
CA ARG A 270 -45.76 58.87 24.47
C ARG A 270 -46.11 57.90 23.36
N ARG A 271 -47.14 58.20 22.55
CA ARG A 271 -47.47 57.40 21.37
C ARG A 271 -46.30 57.37 20.40
N ALA A 272 -45.73 58.54 20.07
CA ALA A 272 -44.58 58.62 19.16
C ALA A 272 -43.36 57.83 19.65
N ASP A 273 -43.04 57.90 20.95
CA ASP A 273 -41.97 57.10 21.55
C ASP A 273 -42.31 55.59 21.51
N SER A 274 -43.52 55.21 21.90
CA SER A 274 -43.93 53.79 21.91
C SER A 274 -43.95 53.15 20.53
N THR A 275 -44.41 53.87 19.50
CA THR A 275 -44.43 53.37 18.12
C THR A 275 -43.03 53.22 17.56
N TRP A 276 -42.17 54.21 17.82
CA TRP A 276 -40.76 54.16 17.40
C TRP A 276 -40.00 53.03 18.09
N ARG A 277 -40.20 52.84 19.40
CA ARG A 277 -39.60 51.71 20.14
C ARG A 277 -40.12 50.38 19.64
N ALA A 278 -41.41 50.27 19.35
CA ALA A 278 -41.99 49.05 18.79
C ALA A 278 -41.38 48.70 17.43
N GLU A 279 -41.22 49.70 16.55
CA GLU A 279 -40.55 49.54 15.25
C GLU A 279 -39.10 49.11 15.40
N LYS A 280 -38.32 49.77 16.27
CA LYS A 280 -36.92 49.39 16.51
C LYS A 280 -36.75 48.03 17.17
N ASN A 281 -37.65 47.65 18.08
CA ASN A 281 -37.68 46.30 18.63
C ASN A 281 -38.04 45.24 17.57
N ALA A 282 -38.91 45.57 16.61
CA ALA A 282 -39.21 44.69 15.48
C ALA A 282 -37.98 44.53 14.57
N GLU A 283 -37.28 45.62 14.21
CA GLU A 283 -36.02 45.57 13.46
C GLU A 283 -34.97 44.70 14.19
N ARG A 284 -34.82 44.88 15.51
CA ARG A 284 -33.92 44.09 16.35
C ARG A 284 -34.26 42.60 16.30
N SER A 285 -35.54 42.24 16.41
CA SER A 285 -36.00 40.85 16.34
C SER A 285 -35.67 40.19 15.01
N VAL A 286 -35.72 40.93 13.89
CA VAL A 286 -35.32 40.43 12.56
C VAL A 286 -33.82 40.15 12.52
N GLN A 287 -33.00 41.05 13.09
CA GLN A 287 -31.56 40.84 13.17
C GLN A 287 -31.19 39.68 14.09
N ASP A 288 -31.88 39.53 15.23
CA ASP A 288 -31.71 38.38 16.14
C ASP A 288 -32.02 37.06 15.42
N SER A 289 -33.14 37.00 14.68
CA SER A 289 -33.49 35.83 13.87
C SER A 289 -32.42 35.52 12.81
N THR A 290 -31.87 36.55 12.17
CA THR A 290 -30.80 36.41 11.16
C THR A 290 -29.50 35.89 11.79
N ALA A 291 -29.12 36.43 12.95
CA ALA A 291 -27.94 36.00 13.69
C ALA A 291 -28.08 34.54 14.17
N ASN A 292 -29.27 34.15 14.65
CA ASN A 292 -29.57 32.80 15.11
C ASN A 292 -29.55 31.79 13.95
N ALA A 293 -30.23 32.09 12.85
CA ALA A 293 -30.24 31.22 11.66
C ALA A 293 -28.83 31.00 11.09
N ASN A 294 -28.01 32.05 11.03
CA ASN A 294 -26.60 31.91 10.61
C ASN A 294 -25.77 31.12 11.64
N SER A 295 -26.04 31.28 12.93
CA SER A 295 -25.37 30.50 13.99
C SER A 295 -25.69 29.00 13.89
N GLU A 296 -26.95 28.64 13.65
CA GLU A 296 -27.38 27.26 13.42
C GLU A 296 -26.75 26.66 12.16
N ALA A 297 -26.74 27.43 11.06
CA ALA A 297 -26.09 27.01 9.83
C ALA A 297 -24.59 26.77 10.02
N ILE A 298 -23.89 27.65 10.75
CA ILE A 298 -22.46 27.48 11.08
C ILE A 298 -22.25 26.20 11.92
N GLN A 299 -23.10 25.95 12.91
CA GLN A 299 -23.01 24.72 13.72
C GLN A 299 -23.21 23.47 12.88
N HIS A 300 -24.17 23.48 11.94
CA HIS A 300 -24.40 22.36 11.03
C HIS A 300 -23.19 22.13 10.11
N ILE A 301 -22.59 23.19 9.58
CA ILE A 301 -21.36 23.12 8.76
C ILE A 301 -20.20 22.54 9.57
N VAL A 302 -20.01 23.00 10.81
CA VAL A 302 -18.94 22.49 11.70
C VAL A 302 -19.15 21.01 11.98
N LYS A 303 -20.37 20.59 12.35
CA LYS A 303 -20.68 19.17 12.56
C LYS A 303 -20.41 18.33 11.32
N HIS A 304 -20.83 18.79 10.15
CA HIS A 304 -20.58 18.10 8.89
C HIS A 304 -19.07 18.00 8.60
N ALA A 305 -18.32 19.09 8.80
CA ALA A 305 -16.88 19.11 8.65
C ALA A 305 -16.20 18.10 9.59
N ASP A 306 -16.57 18.08 10.87
CA ASP A 306 -16.04 17.15 11.84
C ASP A 306 -16.32 15.69 11.44
N THR A 307 -17.55 15.40 10.99
CA THR A 307 -17.88 14.04 10.54
C THR A 307 -17.08 13.60 9.31
N ALA A 308 -16.92 14.48 8.32
CA ALA A 308 -16.15 14.21 7.11
C ALA A 308 -14.66 14.01 7.44
N VAL A 309 -14.10 14.87 8.29
CA VAL A 309 -12.73 14.77 8.78
C VAL A 309 -12.50 13.46 9.54
N HIS A 310 -13.41 13.07 10.44
CA HIS A 310 -13.32 11.78 11.15
C HIS A 310 -13.45 10.57 10.23
N GLN A 311 -14.30 10.63 9.21
CA GLN A 311 -14.40 9.57 8.21
C GLN A 311 -13.10 9.44 7.41
N LYS A 312 -12.53 10.56 6.95
CA LYS A 312 -11.25 10.59 6.23
C LYS A 312 -10.11 10.11 7.11
N GLN A 313 -10.08 10.48 8.38
CA GLN A 313 -9.09 10.00 9.36
C GLN A 313 -9.14 8.47 9.51
N ARG A 314 -10.34 7.88 9.62
CA ARG A 314 -10.47 6.41 9.68
C ARG A 314 -9.99 5.73 8.40
N GLN A 315 -10.32 6.30 7.24
CA GLN A 315 -9.81 5.79 5.95
C GLN A 315 -8.29 5.83 5.92
N LEU A 316 -7.68 6.95 6.32
CA LEU A 316 -6.24 7.10 6.38
C LEU A 316 -5.58 6.08 7.33
N GLN A 317 -6.19 5.80 8.48
CA GLN A 317 -5.70 4.77 9.41
C GLN A 317 -5.76 3.34 8.82
N LEU A 318 -6.79 3.03 8.04
CA LEU A 318 -6.90 1.74 7.33
C LEU A 318 -5.85 1.60 6.21
N LEU A 319 -5.41 2.72 5.63
CA LEU A 319 -4.36 2.79 4.62
C LEU A 319 -2.93 2.79 5.22
N ASN A 320 -2.73 2.43 6.49
CA ASN A 320 -1.41 2.27 7.13
C ASN A 320 -0.58 1.08 6.57
N GLY A 321 -0.75 0.74 5.29
CA GLY A 321 -0.03 -0.32 4.61
C GLY A 321 1.43 0.03 4.32
N PHE A 322 2.17 -0.98 3.88
CA PHE A 322 3.60 -0.92 3.56
C PHE A 322 3.98 0.27 2.66
N THR A 323 3.26 0.49 1.56
CA THR A 323 3.57 1.55 0.60
C THR A 323 3.53 2.94 1.24
N ARG A 324 2.55 3.18 2.12
CA ARG A 324 2.40 4.47 2.80
C ARG A 324 3.53 4.71 3.80
N GLN A 325 3.93 3.67 4.53
CA GLN A 325 5.07 3.76 5.46
C GLN A 325 6.38 4.00 4.72
N TYR A 326 6.57 3.35 3.57
CA TYR A 326 7.74 3.57 2.72
C TYR A 326 7.77 4.97 2.10
N GLU A 327 6.63 5.47 1.62
CA GLU A 327 6.52 6.83 1.08
C GLU A 327 6.77 7.89 2.16
N ALA A 328 6.14 7.74 3.33
CA ALA A 328 6.38 8.62 4.47
C ALA A 328 7.85 8.61 4.92
N LEU A 329 8.51 7.44 4.91
CA LEU A 329 9.93 7.35 5.21
C LEU A 329 10.78 8.16 4.21
N ASN A 330 10.52 8.03 2.91
CA ASN A 330 11.25 8.76 1.88
C ASN A 330 10.97 10.27 1.94
N HIS A 331 9.72 10.69 2.19
CA HIS A 331 9.39 12.11 2.40
C HIS A 331 10.08 12.67 3.65
N ALA A 332 10.13 11.91 4.74
CA ALA A 332 10.86 12.31 5.94
C ALA A 332 12.37 12.45 5.67
N ALA A 333 12.92 11.59 4.81
CA ALA A 333 14.32 11.63 4.41
C ALA A 333 14.61 12.84 3.52
N ASP A 334 13.77 13.12 2.53
CA ASP A 334 13.95 14.22 1.57
C ASP A 334 13.59 15.60 2.13
N ALA A 335 13.03 15.67 3.35
CA ALA A 335 12.71 16.92 4.01
C ALA A 335 13.93 17.85 4.16
N ARG A 336 13.71 19.17 4.15
CA ARG A 336 14.80 20.13 4.34
C ARG A 336 15.37 20.00 5.75
N GLY A 337 16.62 19.56 5.86
CA GLY A 337 17.36 19.44 7.13
C GLY A 337 17.55 18.02 7.66
N SER A 338 16.98 17.00 6.99
CA SER A 338 17.09 15.58 7.37
C SER A 338 18.26 14.85 6.70
N SER A 339 19.37 15.55 6.40
CA SER A 339 20.56 14.93 5.78
C SER A 339 21.11 13.75 6.59
N SER A 340 20.95 13.75 7.92
CA SER A 340 21.31 12.63 8.78
C SER A 340 20.43 11.38 8.55
N LEU A 341 19.13 11.56 8.29
CA LEU A 341 18.20 10.46 8.02
C LEU A 341 18.50 9.82 6.67
N LEU A 342 18.72 10.64 5.63
CA LEU A 342 19.16 10.16 4.31
C LEU A 342 20.48 9.39 4.40
N PHE A 343 21.45 9.91 5.16
CA PHE A 343 22.71 9.22 5.38
C PHE A 343 22.48 7.85 6.05
N LEU A 344 21.64 7.77 7.08
CA LEU A 344 21.40 6.51 7.80
C LEU A 344 20.61 5.50 6.96
N LEU A 345 19.67 5.96 6.12
CA LEU A 345 18.98 5.13 5.13
C LEU A 345 19.95 4.49 4.15
N TRP A 346 20.80 5.30 3.52
CA TRP A 346 21.82 4.78 2.61
C TRP A 346 22.86 3.91 3.32
N LEU A 347 23.20 4.22 4.57
CA LEU A 347 24.10 3.38 5.37
C LEU A 347 23.51 1.98 5.56
N ILE A 348 22.23 1.86 5.93
CA ILE A 348 21.56 0.56 6.08
C ILE A 348 21.53 -0.19 4.75
N ARG A 349 21.12 0.47 3.65
CA ARG A 349 21.10 -0.14 2.31
C ARG A 349 22.46 -0.70 1.91
N LEU A 350 23.53 0.08 2.11
CA LEU A 350 24.89 -0.32 1.78
C LEU A 350 25.40 -1.46 2.67
N ILE A 351 25.02 -1.50 3.95
CA ILE A 351 25.35 -2.61 4.85
C ILE A 351 24.71 -3.90 4.36
N PHE A 352 23.42 -3.89 4.01
CA PHE A 352 22.74 -5.09 3.50
C PHE A 352 23.30 -5.56 2.15
N ILE A 353 23.56 -4.64 1.24
CA ILE A 353 24.27 -4.94 -0.01
C ILE A 353 25.65 -5.56 0.27
N GLY A 354 26.39 -5.02 1.24
CA GLY A 354 27.68 -5.55 1.65
C GLY A 354 27.62 -6.96 2.24
N ILE A 355 26.60 -7.23 3.08
CA ILE A 355 26.36 -8.54 3.69
C ILE A 355 26.01 -9.59 2.62
N GLU A 356 25.18 -9.23 1.63
CA GLU A 356 24.80 -10.11 0.52
C GLU A 356 25.97 -10.41 -0.44
N ILE A 357 26.90 -9.48 -0.62
CA ILE A 357 28.09 -9.70 -1.47
C ILE A 357 29.19 -10.47 -0.71
N LEU A 358 29.11 -10.54 0.63
CA LEU A 358 30.12 -11.15 1.50
C LEU A 358 30.43 -12.64 1.18
N PRO A 359 29.44 -13.54 0.94
CA PRO A 359 29.72 -14.92 0.57
C PRO A 359 30.58 -15.05 -0.69
N MET A 360 30.35 -14.19 -1.68
CA MET A 360 31.15 -14.19 -2.90
C MET A 360 32.52 -13.57 -2.71
N LEU A 361 32.60 -12.47 -1.95
CA LEU A 361 33.85 -11.80 -1.65
C LEU A 361 34.82 -12.74 -0.92
N THR A 362 34.33 -13.48 0.08
CA THR A 362 35.13 -14.47 0.82
C THR A 362 35.61 -15.61 -0.08
N LYS A 363 34.80 -16.06 -1.04
CA LYS A 363 35.20 -17.09 -2.01
C LYS A 363 36.33 -16.60 -2.94
N ILE A 364 36.31 -15.34 -3.36
CA ILE A 364 37.33 -14.75 -4.24
C ILE A 364 38.62 -14.41 -3.50
N MET A 365 38.51 -13.79 -2.32
CA MET A 365 39.68 -13.35 -1.55
C MET A 365 40.50 -14.53 -1.00
N THR A 366 39.86 -15.68 -0.80
CA THR A 366 40.60 -16.87 -0.37
C THR A 366 41.47 -17.40 -1.53
N PRO A 367 42.70 -17.88 -1.30
CA PRO A 367 43.49 -18.53 -2.35
C PRO A 367 42.94 -19.92 -2.71
N VAL A 368 43.53 -20.58 -3.72
CA VAL A 368 43.24 -21.98 -4.05
C VAL A 368 43.82 -22.87 -2.94
N GLY A 369 42.94 -23.61 -2.25
CA GLY A 369 43.31 -24.46 -1.11
C GLY A 369 43.57 -25.91 -1.49
N ASP A 370 43.91 -26.73 -0.49
CA ASP A 370 44.13 -28.18 -0.63
C ASP A 370 42.84 -28.88 -1.09
N TYR A 371 41.69 -28.42 -0.59
CA TYR A 371 40.37 -28.89 -1.01
C TYR A 371 40.11 -28.63 -2.50
N ASP A 372 40.40 -27.42 -2.97
CA ASP A 372 40.14 -27.05 -4.37
C ASP A 372 40.99 -27.91 -5.31
N ARG A 373 42.24 -28.21 -4.94
CA ARG A 373 43.13 -29.11 -5.69
C ARG A 373 42.65 -30.56 -5.67
N ALA A 374 42.23 -31.06 -4.51
CA ALA A 374 41.71 -32.42 -4.37
C ALA A 374 40.42 -32.62 -5.17
N LEU A 375 39.54 -31.60 -5.20
CA LEU A 375 38.33 -31.61 -6.02
C LEU A 375 38.67 -31.66 -7.52
N ILE A 376 39.59 -30.82 -8.00
CA ILE A 376 40.02 -30.82 -9.42
C ILE A 376 40.67 -32.16 -9.80
N ALA A 377 41.49 -32.73 -8.91
CA ALA A 377 42.11 -34.03 -9.15
C ALA A 377 41.06 -35.15 -9.24
N GLY A 378 40.03 -35.11 -8.38
CA GLY A 378 38.90 -36.03 -8.42
C GLY A 378 38.06 -35.89 -9.69
N GLU A 379 37.71 -34.66 -10.08
CA GLU A 379 36.96 -34.38 -11.32
C GLU A 379 37.71 -34.90 -12.56
N LYS A 380 39.03 -34.66 -12.63
CA LYS A 380 39.87 -35.12 -13.75
C LYS A 380 40.04 -36.65 -13.79
N ALA A 381 40.16 -37.30 -12.62
CA ALA A 381 40.23 -38.76 -12.54
C ALA A 381 38.92 -39.40 -13.03
N PHE A 382 37.79 -38.83 -12.62
CA PHE A 382 36.47 -39.28 -13.07
C PHE A 382 36.27 -39.07 -14.58
N GLU A 383 36.73 -37.94 -15.12
CA GLU A 383 36.70 -37.67 -16.57
C GLU A 383 37.49 -38.70 -17.37
N LEU A 384 38.68 -39.09 -16.89
CA LEU A 384 39.51 -40.13 -17.50
C LEU A 384 38.85 -41.52 -17.42
N GLU A 385 38.23 -41.86 -16.29
CA GLU A 385 37.51 -43.12 -16.12
C GLU A 385 36.33 -43.21 -17.10
N LEU A 386 35.53 -42.14 -17.20
CA LEU A 386 34.41 -42.09 -18.13
C LEU A 386 34.85 -42.18 -19.59
N ALA A 387 35.96 -41.54 -19.95
CA ALA A 387 36.54 -41.64 -21.30
C ALA A 387 36.98 -43.08 -21.60
N GLY A 388 37.63 -43.76 -20.65
CA GLY A 388 38.03 -45.17 -20.81
C GLY A 388 36.85 -46.12 -20.98
N ASP A 389 35.76 -45.90 -20.24
CA ASP A 389 34.53 -46.70 -20.37
C ASP A 389 33.84 -46.51 -21.73
N LEU A 390 33.88 -45.28 -22.28
CA LEU A 390 33.36 -44.98 -23.62
C LEU A 390 34.22 -45.67 -24.69
N ASP A 391 35.55 -45.59 -24.59
CA ASP A 391 36.47 -46.25 -25.51
C ASP A 391 36.28 -47.78 -25.48
N ALA A 392 36.13 -48.37 -24.30
CA ALA A 392 35.89 -49.81 -24.14
C ALA A 392 34.55 -50.25 -24.78
N LYS A 393 33.49 -49.43 -24.65
CA LYS A 393 32.21 -49.68 -25.32
C LYS A 393 32.33 -49.57 -26.83
N GLU A 394 33.04 -48.58 -27.35
CA GLU A 394 33.26 -48.43 -28.79
C GLU A 394 34.02 -49.64 -29.37
N ILE A 395 35.06 -50.12 -28.68
CA ILE A 395 35.81 -51.32 -29.09
C ILE A 395 34.92 -52.56 -29.07
N ALA A 396 34.11 -52.75 -28.02
CA ALA A 396 33.21 -53.89 -27.92
C ALA A 396 32.11 -53.86 -29.00
N GLU A 397 31.62 -52.69 -29.37
CA GLU A 397 30.63 -52.51 -30.44
C GLU A 397 31.24 -52.79 -31.82
N ARG A 398 32.48 -52.34 -32.08
CA ARG A 398 33.23 -52.70 -33.29
C ARG A 398 33.43 -54.20 -33.42
N LEU A 399 33.86 -54.87 -32.35
CA LEU A 399 34.05 -56.33 -32.32
C LEU A 399 32.74 -57.08 -32.55
N ARG A 400 31.63 -56.58 -32.00
CA ARG A 400 30.29 -57.14 -32.25
C ARG A 400 29.91 -57.04 -33.72
N MET A 401 30.03 -55.86 -34.33
CA MET A 401 29.74 -55.66 -35.74
C MET A 401 30.59 -56.57 -36.63
N GLU A 402 31.88 -56.72 -36.31
CA GLU A 402 32.78 -57.62 -37.02
C GLU A 402 32.34 -59.09 -36.88
N SER A 403 32.05 -59.55 -35.66
CA SER A 403 31.57 -60.93 -35.42
C SER A 403 30.23 -61.22 -36.10
N GLU A 404 29.30 -60.26 -36.12
CA GLU A 404 28.02 -60.40 -36.82
C GLU A 404 28.24 -60.50 -38.33
N SER A 405 29.16 -59.70 -38.87
CA SER A 405 29.52 -59.76 -40.29
C SER A 405 30.15 -61.10 -40.68
N GLU A 406 30.98 -61.67 -39.81
CA GLU A 406 31.63 -62.96 -40.03
C GLU A 406 30.62 -64.11 -39.97
N ILE A 407 29.70 -64.11 -39.00
CA ILE A 407 28.62 -65.11 -38.90
C ILE A 407 27.70 -65.05 -40.13
N ILE A 408 27.36 -63.85 -40.61
CA ILE A 408 26.56 -63.69 -41.83
C ILE A 408 27.30 -64.27 -43.05
N ALA A 409 28.60 -63.98 -43.18
CA ALA A 409 29.40 -64.51 -44.29
C ALA A 409 29.52 -66.05 -44.23
N GLU A 410 29.72 -66.63 -43.05
CA GLU A 410 29.82 -68.09 -42.87
C GLU A 410 28.49 -68.79 -43.14
N THR A 411 27.38 -68.26 -42.61
CA THR A 411 26.03 -68.82 -42.87
C THR A 411 25.66 -68.75 -44.35
N GLU A 412 26.04 -67.69 -45.06
CA GLU A 412 25.81 -67.57 -46.50
C GLU A 412 26.66 -68.56 -47.29
N ASN A 413 27.94 -68.74 -46.94
CA ASN A 413 28.81 -69.74 -47.56
C ASN A 413 28.29 -71.17 -47.31
N HIS A 414 27.84 -71.47 -46.10
CA HIS A 414 27.27 -72.77 -45.75
C HIS A 414 25.96 -73.03 -46.52
N ARG A 415 25.11 -72.00 -46.72
CA ARG A 415 23.91 -72.11 -47.57
C ARG A 415 24.29 -72.43 -49.01
N LYS A 416 25.25 -71.70 -49.59
CA LYS A 416 25.75 -71.95 -50.95
C LYS A 416 26.34 -73.35 -51.09
N GLY A 417 27.08 -73.84 -50.08
CA GLY A 417 27.61 -75.20 -50.04
C GLY A 417 26.52 -76.26 -50.10
N LYS A 418 25.46 -76.12 -49.30
CA LYS A 418 24.30 -77.03 -49.32
C LYS A 418 23.52 -76.97 -50.64
N GLU A 419 23.37 -75.80 -51.24
CA GLU A 419 22.74 -75.66 -52.56
C GLU A 419 23.55 -76.40 -53.64
N ILE A 420 24.88 -76.29 -53.64
CA ILE A 420 25.76 -77.02 -54.56
C ILE A 420 25.65 -78.53 -54.36
N GLU A 421 25.65 -79.00 -53.11
CA GLU A 421 25.54 -80.43 -52.78
C GLU A 421 24.18 -81.01 -53.22
N LEU A 422 23.09 -80.28 -52.95
CA LEU A 422 21.76 -80.64 -53.43
C LEU A 422 21.72 -80.73 -54.95
N ASN A 423 22.26 -79.73 -55.65
CA ASN A 423 22.29 -79.68 -57.11
C ASN A 423 23.08 -80.87 -57.70
N LYS A 424 24.20 -81.25 -57.06
CA LYS A 424 24.97 -82.44 -57.46
C LYS A 424 24.15 -83.72 -57.31
N SER A 425 23.45 -83.90 -56.19
CA SER A 425 22.60 -85.08 -55.95
C SER A 425 21.45 -85.20 -56.97
N LEU A 426 20.85 -84.08 -57.37
CA LEU A 426 19.82 -84.04 -58.41
C LEU A 426 20.35 -84.44 -59.77
N ILE A 427 21.57 -84.01 -60.12
CA ILE A 427 22.25 -84.41 -61.36
C ILE A 427 22.55 -85.92 -61.36
N ASP A 428 23.07 -86.46 -60.25
CA ASP A 428 23.37 -87.89 -60.13
C ASP A 428 22.10 -88.76 -60.22
N GLU A 429 21.00 -88.33 -59.59
CA GLU A 429 19.72 -89.03 -59.67
C GLU A 429 19.11 -88.95 -61.08
N ALA A 430 19.19 -87.79 -61.73
CA ALA A 430 18.79 -87.64 -63.13
C ALA A 430 19.58 -88.56 -64.05
N ALA A 431 20.90 -88.70 -63.84
CA ALA A 431 21.76 -89.62 -64.58
C ALA A 431 21.36 -91.09 -64.34
N ARG A 432 21.05 -91.47 -63.09
CA ARG A 432 20.56 -92.82 -62.76
C ARG A 432 19.24 -93.16 -63.47
N VAL A 433 18.27 -92.24 -63.44
CA VAL A 433 16.97 -92.43 -64.12
C VAL A 433 17.17 -92.52 -65.63
N GLN A 434 18.01 -91.67 -66.23
CA GLN A 434 18.34 -91.74 -67.65
C GLN A 434 18.97 -93.09 -68.03
N MET A 435 19.87 -93.61 -67.19
CA MET A 435 20.50 -94.91 -67.41
C MET A 435 19.51 -96.08 -67.31
N ALA A 436 18.58 -96.04 -66.34
CA ALA A 436 17.53 -97.04 -66.22
C ALA A 436 16.59 -97.05 -67.44
N VAL A 437 16.22 -95.87 -67.94
CA VAL A 437 15.43 -95.74 -69.19
C VAL A 437 16.21 -96.29 -70.39
N ALA A 438 17.51 -95.96 -70.50
CA ALA A 438 18.35 -96.46 -71.59
C ALA A 438 18.48 -97.99 -71.58
N LEU A 439 18.63 -98.61 -70.41
CA LEU A 439 18.69 -100.07 -70.26
C LEU A 439 17.34 -100.74 -70.60
N ALA A 440 16.22 -100.15 -70.21
CA ALA A 440 14.90 -100.66 -70.58
C ALA A 440 14.69 -100.64 -72.10
N TYR A 441 15.14 -99.57 -72.77
CA TYR A 441 15.15 -99.49 -74.23
C TYR A 441 16.04 -100.55 -74.89
N LEU A 442 17.25 -100.77 -74.35
CA LEU A 442 18.20 -101.77 -74.86
C LEU A 442 17.67 -103.20 -74.71
N ASN A 443 17.08 -103.55 -73.56
CA ASN A 443 16.48 -104.87 -73.34
C ASN A 443 15.30 -105.12 -74.27
N GLN A 444 14.48 -104.10 -74.53
CA GLN A 444 13.38 -104.20 -75.49
C GLN A 444 13.89 -104.40 -76.92
N TRP A 445 15.03 -103.80 -77.26
CA TRP A 445 15.70 -104.00 -78.55
C TRP A 445 16.31 -105.40 -78.67
N GLU A 446 17.03 -105.87 -77.65
CA GLU A 446 17.66 -107.22 -77.62
C GLU A 446 16.62 -108.33 -77.76
N PHE A 447 15.50 -108.24 -77.03
CA PHE A 447 14.41 -109.22 -77.12
C PHE A 447 13.85 -109.30 -78.55
N LYS A 448 13.83 -108.18 -79.27
CA LYS A 448 13.36 -108.10 -80.64
C LYS A 448 14.33 -108.74 -81.64
N GLU A 449 15.65 -108.55 -81.46
CA GLU A 449 16.67 -109.16 -82.32
C GLU A 449 16.86 -110.66 -82.04
N MET A 450 16.71 -111.12 -80.80
CA MET A 450 16.81 -112.55 -80.45
C MET A 450 15.64 -113.40 -81.00
N ASP A 451 14.44 -112.83 -81.12
CA ASP A 451 13.29 -113.52 -81.74
C ASP A 451 13.45 -113.70 -83.26
N GLU A 452 14.19 -112.80 -83.92
CA GLU A 452 14.49 -112.89 -85.36
C GLU A 452 15.70 -113.78 -85.71
N MET A 453 16.54 -114.13 -84.72
CA MET A 453 17.84 -114.81 -84.92
C MET A 453 17.79 -116.20 -85.59
N PRO A 454 16.83 -117.12 -85.30
CA PRO A 454 16.79 -118.44 -85.93
C PRO A 454 16.56 -118.39 -87.44
N LYS A 455 15.84 -117.37 -87.93
CA LYS A 455 15.57 -117.18 -89.37
C LYS A 455 16.78 -116.62 -90.11
N ARG A 456 17.58 -115.74 -89.49
CA ARG A 456 18.79 -115.17 -90.11
C ARG A 456 19.96 -116.15 -90.19
N ILE A 457 20.06 -117.12 -89.28
CA ILE A 457 21.14 -118.13 -89.28
C ILE A 457 20.95 -119.17 -90.42
N GLU A 458 19.71 -119.54 -90.77
CA GLU A 458 19.44 -120.38 -91.94
C GLU A 458 19.74 -119.68 -93.27
N GLU A 459 19.62 -118.36 -93.34
CA GLU A 459 20.02 -117.57 -94.52
C GLU A 459 21.55 -117.50 -94.68
N PHE A 460 22.31 -117.44 -93.58
CA PHE A 460 23.77 -117.29 -93.63
C PHE A 460 24.53 -118.57 -94.00
N LEU A 461 23.93 -119.77 -93.83
CA LEU A 461 24.55 -121.06 -94.19
C LEU A 461 24.31 -121.49 -95.65
N LYS A 462 23.63 -120.67 -96.46
CA LYS A 462 23.35 -120.93 -97.89
C LYS A 462 24.16 -120.07 -98.87
N HIS A 463 25.09 -119.26 -98.39
CA HIS A 463 26.09 -118.53 -99.18
C HIS A 463 27.47 -118.67 -98.54
#